data_AF-A0A940UP01-F1
#
_entry.id   AF-A0A940UP01-F1
#
_cell.length_a   1.000
_cell.length_b   1.000
_cell.length_c   1.000
_cell.angle_alpha   90.00
_cell.angle_beta   90.00
_cell.angle_gamma   90.00
#
_symmetry.space_group_name_H-M   'P 1'
#
loop_
_entity.id
_entity.type
_entity.pdbx_description
1 polymer ?
#
loop_
_entity_poly.entity_id
_entity_poly.type
_entity_poly.pdbx_seq_one_letter_code
_entity_poly.pdbx_strand_id
1 'polypeptide(L)'
;MNRRQAVQGIKSEDRSHQTLPPSARDLTRSEYWWAKARQIIPRGTQTLSKGPDQFVDGVTPKYLERGQGCHVWDVDGNEYIDYPMALGPILLGYNYAPVVEAVTRQIRKGTTFTLMSPLEVELAELLVEVIPCAEMVRFGKNGADATLAAIRIARSYTGRDHVAFCGYHGCHDWYAITTSLNKGIPRFNAGLIHPFTYNQPQTLENLFSLYSGKIGAVIMEVPAEDPKDNFLQRVIDIAHRHGALFILDETCTGFRWSLGGAQQY
;
A
#
# COMPACT_ATOMS: atom_id res chain seq x y z
N MET A 1 33.78 -22.59 -0.44
CA MET A 1 34.24 -22.43 -1.84
C MET A 1 33.60 -21.16 -2.39
N ASN A 2 34.42 -20.19 -2.81
CA ASN A 2 34.06 -18.76 -2.89
C ASN A 2 33.27 -18.41 -4.18
N ARG A 3 32.15 -17.69 -4.06
CA ARG A 3 31.28 -17.18 -5.16
C ARG A 3 31.94 -16.04 -5.97
N ARG A 4 33.15 -16.22 -6.50
CA ARG A 4 33.88 -15.15 -7.23
C ARG A 4 34.35 -15.51 -8.64
N GLN A 5 33.83 -16.58 -9.27
CA GLN A 5 34.33 -17.02 -10.59
C GLN A 5 33.26 -17.21 -11.69
N ALA A 6 32.05 -16.65 -11.55
CA ALA A 6 31.01 -16.78 -12.57
C ALA A 6 30.56 -15.45 -13.20
N VAL A 7 31.49 -14.49 -13.38
CA VAL A 7 31.21 -13.26 -14.15
C VAL A 7 32.46 -12.84 -14.94
N GLN A 8 32.79 -13.60 -15.98
CA GLN A 8 33.72 -13.13 -17.01
C GLN A 8 33.20 -13.61 -18.37
N GLY A 9 32.51 -12.71 -19.09
CA GLY A 9 31.98 -13.05 -20.41
C GLY A 9 30.90 -12.12 -20.95
N ILE A 10 30.95 -10.81 -20.72
CA ILE A 10 30.20 -9.84 -21.52
C ILE A 10 31.19 -8.78 -21.97
N LYS A 11 31.50 -8.79 -23.26
CA LYS A 11 32.33 -7.79 -23.93
C LYS A 11 31.63 -6.44 -23.79
N SER A 12 32.38 -5.44 -23.34
CA SER A 12 31.95 -4.04 -23.27
C SER A 12 31.77 -3.49 -24.68
N GLU A 13 30.54 -3.51 -25.18
CA GLU A 13 30.16 -2.56 -26.23
C GLU A 13 30.16 -1.16 -25.61
N ASP A 14 30.85 -0.25 -26.27
CA ASP A 14 30.93 1.17 -25.95
C ASP A 14 29.54 1.81 -26.07
N ARG A 15 28.74 1.64 -25.02
CA ARG A 15 27.59 2.50 -24.75
C ARG A 15 28.16 3.78 -24.17
N SER A 16 28.67 4.64 -25.06
CA SER A 16 28.68 6.07 -24.78
C SER A 16 27.30 6.38 -24.20
N HIS A 17 27.27 6.71 -22.90
CA HIS A 17 26.06 7.16 -22.25
C HIS A 17 25.62 8.37 -23.07
N GLN A 18 24.59 8.21 -23.89
CA GLN A 18 23.86 9.35 -24.40
C GLN A 18 23.27 10.03 -23.17
N THR A 19 24.02 10.99 -22.64
CA THR A 19 23.54 11.94 -21.68
C THR A 19 22.42 12.67 -22.37
N LEU A 20 21.19 12.42 -21.93
CA LEU A 20 20.08 13.29 -22.28
C LEU A 20 20.53 14.73 -21.99
N PRO A 21 20.33 15.68 -22.91
CA PRO A 21 20.66 17.07 -22.62
C PRO A 21 19.90 17.50 -21.36
N PRO A 22 20.51 18.31 -20.48
CA PRO A 22 19.80 18.79 -19.31
C PRO A 22 18.60 19.61 -19.77
N SER A 23 17.39 19.07 -19.64
CA SER A 23 16.27 19.95 -19.33
C SER A 23 16.51 20.35 -17.88
N ALA A 24 17.27 21.43 -17.66
CA ALA A 24 17.34 22.05 -16.34
C ALA A 24 15.97 22.72 -16.10
N ARG A 25 14.96 21.88 -15.85
CA ARG A 25 13.64 22.31 -15.43
C ARG A 25 13.84 23.20 -14.21
N ASP A 26 13.18 24.35 -14.20
CA ASP A 26 13.22 25.23 -13.04
C ASP A 26 12.52 24.52 -11.89
N LEU A 27 13.18 24.44 -10.74
CA LEU A 27 12.64 23.84 -9.51
C LEU A 27 12.66 24.85 -8.35
N THR A 28 12.83 26.14 -8.64
CA THR A 28 13.07 27.19 -7.64
C THR A 28 11.91 27.30 -6.65
N ARG A 29 10.65 27.26 -7.11
CA ARG A 29 9.47 27.29 -6.24
C ARG A 29 9.32 25.98 -5.47
N SER A 30 9.61 24.84 -6.08
CA SER A 30 9.65 23.56 -5.38
C SER A 30 10.64 23.57 -4.21
N GLU A 31 11.86 24.07 -4.41
CA GLU A 31 12.86 24.18 -3.35
C GLU A 31 12.48 25.20 -2.27
N TYR A 32 11.84 26.31 -2.65
CA TYR A 32 11.31 27.28 -1.69
C TYR A 32 10.30 26.64 -0.72
N TRP A 33 9.34 25.88 -1.23
CA TRP A 33 8.38 25.17 -0.39
C TRP A 33 9.04 24.08 0.45
N TRP A 34 10.04 23.39 -0.11
CA TRP A 34 10.79 22.36 0.61
C TRP A 34 11.56 22.95 1.80
N ALA A 35 12.22 24.08 1.61
CA ALA A 35 12.92 24.80 2.67
C ALA A 35 11.97 25.18 3.83
N LYS A 36 10.75 25.64 3.51
CA LYS A 36 9.72 25.91 4.51
C LYS A 36 9.27 24.64 5.22
N ALA A 37 8.89 23.61 4.48
CA ALA A 37 8.34 22.38 5.06
C ALA A 37 9.30 21.71 6.03
N ARG A 38 10.61 21.72 5.74
CA ARG A 38 11.64 21.17 6.64
C ARG A 38 11.71 21.85 8.01
N GLN A 39 11.18 23.06 8.15
CA GLN A 39 11.15 23.78 9.42
C GLN A 39 9.92 23.43 10.27
N ILE A 40 8.81 23.03 9.64
CA ILE A 40 7.50 22.91 10.31
C ILE A 40 6.87 21.52 10.21
N ILE A 41 7.37 20.64 9.34
CA ILE A 41 6.87 19.28 9.15
C ILE A 41 8.04 18.33 9.44
N PRO A 42 7.91 17.37 10.37
CA PRO A 42 8.91 16.32 10.54
C PRO A 42 9.17 15.60 9.22
N ARG A 43 10.45 15.50 8.82
CA ARG A 43 10.89 15.00 7.50
C ARG A 43 10.34 15.79 6.28
N GLY A 44 9.72 16.95 6.49
CA GLY A 44 9.22 17.84 5.44
C GLY A 44 8.02 17.32 4.65
N THR A 45 7.43 16.17 5.00
CA THR A 45 6.30 15.56 4.27
C THR A 45 5.29 14.92 5.22
N GLN A 46 4.03 14.87 4.80
CA GLN A 46 2.96 14.16 5.51
C GLN A 46 2.89 12.66 5.15
N THR A 47 3.59 12.23 4.10
CA THR A 47 3.59 10.84 3.63
C THR A 47 5.00 10.43 3.22
N LEU A 48 5.57 9.44 3.91
CA LEU A 48 6.95 9.01 3.70
C LEU A 48 7.15 8.35 2.32
N SER A 49 6.21 7.50 1.89
CA SER A 49 6.34 6.70 0.66
C SER A 49 6.32 7.53 -0.64
N LYS A 50 6.01 8.83 -0.55
CA LYS A 50 6.13 9.79 -1.65
C LYS A 50 6.91 11.04 -1.25
N GLY A 51 7.72 10.93 -0.20
CA GLY A 51 8.59 12.02 0.24
C GLY A 51 9.65 12.35 -0.83
N PRO A 52 10.23 13.56 -0.79
CA PRO A 52 11.30 13.93 -1.73
C PRO A 52 12.50 12.99 -1.77
N ASP A 53 12.77 12.28 -0.67
CA ASP A 53 13.85 11.30 -0.54
C ASP A 53 13.58 9.98 -1.29
N GLN A 54 12.36 9.79 -1.81
CA GLN A 54 12.02 8.66 -2.68
C GLN A 54 12.35 8.93 -4.16
N PHE A 55 12.79 10.14 -4.49
CA PHE A 55 13.04 10.60 -5.86
C PHE A 55 14.42 11.22 -6.00
N VAL A 56 14.89 11.40 -7.24
CA VAL A 56 16.20 11.99 -7.52
C VAL A 56 16.15 13.50 -7.25
N ASP A 57 16.96 13.93 -6.29
CA ASP A 57 17.09 15.34 -5.91
C ASP A 57 17.62 16.19 -7.09
N GLY A 58 17.17 17.44 -7.18
CA GLY A 58 17.45 18.34 -8.31
C GLY A 58 16.86 17.93 -9.68
N VAL A 59 16.16 16.78 -9.78
CA VAL A 59 15.53 16.31 -11.02
C VAL A 59 14.01 16.24 -10.89
N THR A 60 13.53 15.67 -9.78
CA THR A 60 12.09 15.53 -9.53
C THR A 60 11.59 16.73 -8.71
N PRO A 61 10.46 17.33 -9.07
CA PRO A 61 9.87 18.40 -8.27
C PRO A 61 9.39 17.86 -6.92
N LYS A 62 9.45 18.71 -5.89
CA LYS A 62 9.01 18.33 -4.54
C LYS A 62 7.51 18.58 -4.34
N TYR A 63 6.92 19.43 -5.18
CA TYR A 63 5.54 19.87 -5.05
C TYR A 63 4.84 19.89 -6.40
N LEU A 64 3.73 19.14 -6.48
CA LEU A 64 2.79 19.22 -7.59
C LEU A 64 1.72 20.27 -7.29
N GLU A 65 1.26 20.99 -8.31
CA GLU A 65 0.20 22.01 -8.20
C GLU A 65 -1.14 21.50 -8.75
N ARG A 66 -1.13 20.77 -9.87
CA ARG A 66 -2.36 20.27 -10.51
C ARG A 66 -2.13 18.99 -11.32
N GLY A 67 -3.22 18.31 -11.67
CA GLY A 67 -3.21 17.16 -12.57
C GLY A 67 -4.45 17.09 -13.46
N GLN A 68 -4.31 16.46 -14.62
CA GLN A 68 -5.37 16.24 -15.62
C GLN A 68 -5.05 14.97 -16.43
N GLY A 69 -5.97 14.02 -16.48
CA GLY A 69 -5.71 12.73 -17.12
C GLY A 69 -4.51 12.02 -16.49
N CYS A 70 -3.52 11.62 -17.29
CA CYS A 70 -2.27 11.06 -16.79
C CYS A 70 -1.15 12.09 -16.56
N HIS A 71 -1.44 13.38 -16.71
CA HIS A 71 -0.46 14.46 -16.61
C HIS A 71 -0.55 15.20 -15.28
N VAL A 72 0.59 15.63 -14.76
CA VAL A 72 0.73 16.51 -13.59
C VAL A 72 1.65 17.68 -13.90
N TRP A 73 1.40 18.79 -13.23
CA TRP A 73 2.22 19.99 -13.32
C TRP A 73 2.73 20.35 -11.93
N ASP A 74 4.02 20.64 -11.84
CA ASP A 74 4.62 21.12 -10.61
C ASP A 74 4.33 22.61 -10.35
N VAL A 75 4.73 23.07 -9.17
CA VAL A 75 4.61 24.49 -8.79
C VAL A 75 5.50 25.42 -9.61
N ASP A 76 6.42 24.90 -10.42
CA ASP A 76 7.29 25.64 -11.32
C ASP A 76 6.75 25.69 -12.77
N GLY A 77 5.63 24.98 -13.02
CA GLY A 77 4.96 24.91 -14.33
C GLY A 77 5.47 23.79 -15.24
N ASN A 78 6.37 22.94 -14.77
CA ASN A 78 6.85 21.80 -15.56
C ASN A 78 5.80 20.69 -15.60
N GLU A 79 5.67 20.05 -16.76
CA GLU A 79 4.72 18.96 -16.99
C GLU A 79 5.39 17.58 -16.98
N TYR A 80 4.69 16.60 -16.41
CA TYR A 80 5.12 15.22 -16.27
C TYR A 80 3.96 14.25 -16.56
N ILE A 81 4.29 13.08 -17.10
CA ILE A 81 3.41 11.91 -17.07
C ILE A 81 3.58 11.23 -15.70
N ASP A 82 2.50 11.04 -14.96
CA ASP A 82 2.53 10.51 -13.60
C ASP A 82 2.22 9.01 -13.55
N TYR A 83 3.26 8.19 -13.47
CA TYR A 83 3.15 6.75 -13.24
C TYR A 83 2.92 6.36 -11.76
N PRO A 84 3.49 7.09 -10.77
CA PRO A 84 3.17 6.85 -9.36
C PRO A 84 1.68 7.00 -8.99
N MET A 85 0.92 7.84 -9.69
CA MET A 85 -0.54 7.99 -9.52
C MET A 85 -0.96 8.22 -8.07
N ALA A 86 -0.25 9.10 -7.37
CA ALA A 86 -0.40 9.37 -5.94
C ALA A 86 -0.32 8.11 -5.03
N LEU A 87 0.53 7.14 -5.38
CA LEU A 87 0.67 5.82 -4.76
C LEU A 87 -0.49 4.86 -5.09
N GLY A 88 -1.10 5.02 -6.26
CA GLY A 88 -2.16 4.15 -6.75
C GLY A 88 -3.54 4.79 -6.99
N PRO A 89 -4.16 5.53 -6.07
CA PRO A 89 -5.61 5.79 -6.10
C PRO A 89 -6.14 6.51 -7.34
N ILE A 90 -5.26 7.14 -8.13
CA ILE A 90 -5.62 7.86 -9.36
C ILE A 90 -5.74 6.90 -10.56
N LEU A 91 -6.56 5.86 -10.43
CA LEU A 91 -6.73 4.82 -11.46
C LEU A 91 -7.42 5.36 -12.73
N LEU A 92 -8.41 6.24 -12.56
CA LEU A 92 -9.18 6.84 -13.66
C LEU A 92 -8.53 8.10 -14.24
N GLY A 93 -7.33 8.45 -13.76
CA GLY A 93 -6.67 9.72 -14.08
C GLY A 93 -7.14 10.89 -13.21
N TYR A 94 -6.32 11.94 -13.17
CA TYR A 94 -6.62 13.19 -12.48
C TYR A 94 -7.76 13.95 -13.16
N ASN A 95 -8.59 14.61 -12.37
CA ASN A 95 -9.72 15.42 -12.85
C ASN A 95 -10.67 14.64 -13.79
N TYR A 96 -10.95 13.37 -13.47
CA TYR A 96 -11.91 12.56 -14.22
C TYR A 96 -13.33 13.08 -13.99
N ALA A 97 -13.95 13.63 -15.04
CA ALA A 97 -15.17 14.43 -14.94
C ALA A 97 -16.32 13.76 -14.16
N PRO A 98 -16.65 12.47 -14.38
CA PRO A 98 -17.70 11.80 -13.61
C PRO A 98 -17.48 11.83 -12.09
N VAL A 99 -16.23 11.66 -11.63
CA VAL A 99 -15.89 11.72 -10.19
C VAL A 99 -16.01 13.14 -9.66
N VAL A 100 -15.45 14.12 -10.39
CA VAL A 100 -15.45 15.53 -9.97
C VAL A 100 -16.87 16.07 -9.87
N GLU A 101 -17.72 15.75 -10.83
CA GLU A 101 -19.12 16.16 -10.82
C GLU A 101 -19.90 15.50 -9.67
N ALA A 102 -19.69 14.21 -9.42
CA ALA A 102 -20.34 13.52 -8.30
C ALA A 102 -19.95 14.13 -6.94
N VAL A 103 -18.66 14.37 -6.72
CA VAL A 103 -18.14 15.01 -5.51
C VAL A 103 -18.70 16.44 -5.38
N THR A 104 -18.70 17.22 -6.45
CA THR A 104 -19.22 18.61 -6.44
C THR A 104 -20.71 18.65 -6.10
N ARG A 105 -21.51 17.74 -6.65
CA ARG A 105 -22.93 17.61 -6.29
C ARG A 105 -23.10 17.26 -4.81
N GLN A 106 -22.29 16.36 -4.28
CA GLN A 106 -22.38 15.95 -2.88
C GLN A 106 -21.97 17.07 -1.92
N ILE A 107 -20.90 17.81 -2.20
CA ILE A 107 -20.44 18.93 -1.36
C ILE A 107 -21.56 19.96 -1.13
N ARG A 108 -22.41 20.21 -2.14
CA ARG A 108 -23.56 21.13 -2.01
C ARG A 108 -24.65 20.63 -1.06
N LYS A 109 -24.71 19.33 -0.80
CA LYS A 109 -25.62 18.72 0.21
C LYS A 109 -24.98 18.67 1.59
N GLY A 110 -23.64 18.69 1.66
CA GLY A 110 -22.84 18.53 2.86
C GLY A 110 -21.87 17.35 2.74
N THR A 111 -20.72 17.46 3.41
CA THR A 111 -19.62 16.48 3.33
C THR A 111 -19.66 15.44 4.45
N THR A 112 -20.08 15.84 5.64
CA THR A 112 -20.18 14.99 6.83
C THR A 112 -21.39 15.40 7.66
N PHE A 113 -22.17 14.44 8.12
CA PHE A 113 -23.34 14.65 8.94
C PHE A 113 -23.19 13.95 10.30
N THR A 114 -23.99 14.37 11.28
CA THR A 114 -24.11 13.67 12.57
C THR A 114 -24.84 12.33 12.42
N LEU A 115 -25.77 12.23 11.47
CA LEU A 115 -26.53 11.02 11.14
C LEU A 115 -26.05 10.41 9.82
N MET A 116 -26.52 9.21 9.53
CA MET A 116 -26.06 8.45 8.37
C MET A 116 -26.57 9.03 7.05
N SER A 117 -25.80 8.82 5.99
CA SER A 117 -26.18 9.16 4.61
C SER A 117 -26.60 7.88 3.87
N PRO A 118 -27.69 7.88 3.09
CA PRO A 118 -28.05 6.73 2.26
C PRO A 118 -26.93 6.23 1.33
N LEU A 119 -26.00 7.12 0.94
CA LEU A 119 -24.84 6.78 0.11
C LEU A 119 -23.95 5.68 0.72
N GLU A 120 -23.95 5.52 2.05
CA GLU A 120 -23.15 4.46 2.67
C GLU A 120 -23.74 3.07 2.39
N VAL A 121 -25.06 2.97 2.25
CA VAL A 121 -25.75 1.73 1.89
C VAL A 121 -25.55 1.42 0.41
N GLU A 122 -25.74 2.42 -0.47
CA GLU A 122 -25.54 2.28 -1.92
C GLU A 122 -24.12 1.81 -2.25
N LEU A 123 -23.10 2.39 -1.60
CA LEU A 123 -21.72 1.94 -1.78
C LEU A 123 -21.48 0.55 -1.19
N ALA A 124 -22.08 0.24 -0.04
CA ALA A 124 -21.92 -1.08 0.58
C ALA A 124 -22.49 -2.20 -0.30
N GLU A 125 -23.66 -1.99 -0.90
CA GLU A 125 -24.28 -2.93 -1.84
C GLU A 125 -23.37 -3.17 -3.05
N LEU A 126 -22.83 -2.11 -3.65
CA LEU A 126 -21.93 -2.24 -4.79
C LEU A 126 -20.64 -3.00 -4.44
N LEU A 127 -20.07 -2.76 -3.25
CA LEU A 127 -18.87 -3.46 -2.82
C LEU A 127 -19.13 -4.95 -2.54
N VAL A 128 -20.28 -5.29 -1.94
CA VAL A 128 -20.70 -6.68 -1.72
C VAL A 128 -20.95 -7.41 -3.05
N GLU A 129 -21.52 -6.71 -4.04
CA GLU A 129 -21.72 -7.28 -5.38
C GLU A 129 -20.39 -7.57 -6.09
N VAL A 130 -19.42 -6.66 -5.96
CA VAL A 130 -18.19 -6.69 -6.75
C VAL A 130 -17.06 -7.52 -6.11
N ILE A 131 -16.93 -7.48 -4.78
CA ILE A 131 -15.82 -8.13 -4.08
C ILE A 131 -16.21 -9.59 -3.78
N PRO A 132 -15.57 -10.60 -4.38
CA PRO A 132 -16.04 -11.98 -4.34
C PRO A 132 -16.26 -12.57 -2.95
N CYS A 133 -15.41 -12.20 -1.97
CA CYS A 133 -15.52 -12.72 -0.60
C CYS A 133 -16.42 -11.89 0.33
N ALA A 134 -16.90 -10.73 -0.11
CA ALA A 134 -17.56 -9.78 0.78
C ALA A 134 -19.05 -10.08 0.92
N GLU A 135 -19.47 -10.56 2.09
CA GLU A 135 -20.89 -10.65 2.47
C GLU A 135 -21.39 -9.38 3.18
N MET A 136 -20.47 -8.66 3.82
CA MET A 136 -20.70 -7.38 4.49
C MET A 136 -19.43 -6.53 4.39
N VAL A 137 -19.59 -5.21 4.43
CA VAL A 137 -18.46 -4.27 4.37
C VAL A 137 -18.53 -3.19 5.44
N ARG A 138 -17.37 -2.62 5.77
CA ARG A 138 -17.25 -1.47 6.67
C ARG A 138 -16.15 -0.53 6.17
N PHE A 139 -16.42 0.77 6.20
CA PHE A 139 -15.47 1.79 5.74
C PHE A 139 -14.45 2.17 6.83
N GLY A 140 -13.17 2.13 6.48
CA GLY A 140 -12.08 2.80 7.20
C GLY A 140 -11.76 4.16 6.56
N LYS A 141 -10.97 5.01 7.22
CA LYS A 141 -10.53 6.27 6.58
C LYS A 141 -9.35 6.08 5.63
N ASN A 142 -8.57 5.02 5.83
CA ASN A 142 -7.40 4.66 5.05
C ASN A 142 -7.11 3.15 5.19
N GLY A 143 -6.14 2.63 4.44
CA GLY A 143 -5.77 1.21 4.49
C GLY A 143 -5.27 0.75 5.87
N ALA A 144 -4.55 1.59 6.61
CA ALA A 144 -4.08 1.23 7.95
C ALA A 144 -5.24 1.02 8.94
N ASP A 145 -6.27 1.88 8.91
CA ASP A 145 -7.48 1.70 9.72
C ASP A 145 -8.20 0.38 9.38
N ALA A 146 -8.25 0.04 8.08
CA ALA A 146 -8.87 -1.19 7.60
C ALA A 146 -8.12 -2.44 8.07
N THR A 147 -6.80 -2.48 7.94
CA THR A 147 -5.98 -3.61 8.40
C THR A 147 -6.01 -3.73 9.93
N LEU A 148 -6.00 -2.61 10.67
CA LEU A 148 -6.18 -2.61 12.12
C LEU A 148 -7.53 -3.23 12.52
N ALA A 149 -8.62 -2.85 11.85
CA ALA A 149 -9.93 -3.42 12.11
C ALA A 149 -9.97 -4.92 11.81
N ALA A 150 -9.40 -5.36 10.68
CA ALA A 150 -9.33 -6.76 10.29
C ALA A 150 -8.57 -7.61 11.32
N ILE A 151 -7.39 -7.15 11.77
CA ILE A 151 -6.63 -7.85 12.82
C ILE A 151 -7.41 -7.92 14.12
N ARG A 152 -8.11 -6.85 14.52
CA ARG A 152 -8.92 -6.84 15.74
C ARG A 152 -10.10 -7.80 15.65
N ILE A 153 -10.77 -7.86 14.51
CA ILE A 153 -11.87 -8.81 14.26
C ILE A 153 -11.34 -10.24 14.33
N ALA A 154 -10.23 -10.54 13.64
CA ALA A 154 -9.64 -11.88 13.65
C ALA A 154 -9.28 -12.35 15.06
N ARG A 155 -8.58 -11.50 15.84
CA ARG A 155 -8.26 -11.82 17.24
C ARG A 155 -9.51 -12.07 18.09
N SER A 156 -10.53 -11.22 17.93
CA SER A 156 -11.80 -11.35 18.66
C SER A 156 -12.56 -12.63 18.29
N TYR A 157 -12.54 -13.00 17.01
CA TYR A 157 -13.23 -14.19 16.51
C TYR A 157 -12.53 -15.48 16.92
N THR A 158 -11.20 -15.53 16.77
CA THR A 158 -10.44 -16.75 17.07
C THR A 158 -10.05 -16.89 18.54
N GLY A 159 -10.08 -15.80 19.32
CA GLY A 159 -9.58 -15.76 20.70
C GLY A 159 -8.06 -15.95 20.81
N ARG A 160 -7.31 -15.52 19.79
CA ARG A 160 -5.87 -15.79 19.64
C ARG A 160 -5.11 -14.52 19.31
N ASP A 161 -3.97 -14.31 19.95
CA ASP A 161 -3.25 -13.03 19.88
C ASP A 161 -2.24 -12.94 18.72
N HIS A 162 -1.68 -14.08 18.28
CA HIS A 162 -0.57 -14.05 17.33
C HIS A 162 -1.07 -13.78 15.90
N VAL A 163 -0.29 -13.01 15.15
CA VAL A 163 -0.52 -12.67 13.75
C VAL A 163 0.69 -13.10 12.92
N ALA A 164 0.45 -13.84 11.84
CA ALA A 164 1.46 -14.05 10.80
C ALA A 164 1.22 -13.02 9.68
N PHE A 165 2.27 -12.38 9.17
CA PHE A 165 2.13 -11.35 8.14
C PHE A 165 3.15 -11.47 7.01
N CYS A 166 2.79 -10.97 5.82
CA CYS A 166 3.68 -10.84 4.68
C CYS A 166 3.37 -9.54 3.92
N GLY A 167 4.33 -8.61 3.90
CA GLY A 167 4.21 -7.31 3.22
C GLY A 167 4.02 -6.12 4.16
N TYR A 168 3.48 -5.03 3.63
CA TYR A 168 3.22 -3.77 4.31
C TYR A 168 1.74 -3.55 4.62
N HIS A 169 1.41 -3.26 5.89
CA HIS A 169 0.02 -3.17 6.35
C HIS A 169 -0.26 -1.89 7.16
N GLY A 170 0.50 -0.83 6.92
CA GLY A 170 0.30 0.49 7.56
C GLY A 170 1.31 0.81 8.65
N CYS A 171 0.91 1.65 9.61
CA CYS A 171 1.81 2.22 10.62
C CYS A 171 1.35 1.97 12.07
N HIS A 172 0.30 1.18 12.29
CA HIS A 172 -0.18 0.88 13.64
C HIS A 172 0.76 -0.04 14.40
N ASP A 173 0.75 0.07 15.73
CA ASP A 173 1.64 -0.64 16.66
C ASP A 173 1.77 -2.14 16.40
N TRP A 174 0.66 -2.81 16.04
CA TRP A 174 0.67 -4.24 15.78
C TRP A 174 1.62 -4.61 14.61
N TYR A 175 1.73 -3.75 13.60
CA TYR A 175 2.60 -3.98 12.45
C TYR A 175 3.94 -3.28 12.64
N ALA A 176 3.93 -1.99 12.98
CA ALA A 176 5.09 -1.12 12.99
C ALA A 176 6.20 -1.60 13.96
N ILE A 177 5.86 -2.42 14.98
CA ILE A 177 6.83 -3.04 15.89
C ILE A 177 7.90 -3.87 15.16
N THR A 178 7.55 -4.43 14.00
CA THR A 178 8.42 -5.28 13.17
C THR A 178 9.34 -4.48 12.24
N THR A 179 9.15 -3.16 12.16
CA THR A 179 9.89 -2.27 11.26
C THR A 179 11.06 -1.59 11.98
N SER A 180 11.92 -0.91 11.22
CA SER A 180 12.97 -0.04 11.78
C SER A 180 12.42 1.22 12.47
N LEU A 181 11.16 1.58 12.21
CA LEU A 181 10.48 2.74 12.77
C LEU A 181 9.60 2.38 13.98
N ASN A 182 10.11 1.51 14.86
CA ASN A 182 9.34 0.95 15.98
C ASN A 182 9.54 1.66 17.34
N LYS A 183 10.25 2.79 17.36
CA LYS A 183 10.47 3.55 18.60
C LYS A 183 9.13 4.09 19.12
N GLY A 184 8.85 3.84 20.40
CA GLY A 184 7.60 4.24 21.06
C GLY A 184 6.56 3.12 21.20
N ILE A 185 6.73 1.99 20.51
CA ILE A 185 5.80 0.86 20.58
C ILE A 185 6.19 -0.08 21.75
N PRO A 186 5.23 -0.47 22.61
CA PRO A 186 5.48 -1.41 23.70
C PRO A 186 6.06 -2.75 23.23
N ARG A 187 7.08 -3.25 23.94
CA ARG A 187 7.83 -4.45 23.54
C ARG A 187 7.02 -5.75 23.57
N PHE A 188 5.95 -5.81 24.36
CA PHE A 188 5.09 -7.00 24.41
C PHE A 188 4.48 -7.33 23.04
N ASN A 189 4.23 -6.32 22.19
CA ASN A 189 3.71 -6.53 20.84
C ASN A 189 4.67 -7.32 19.95
N ALA A 190 6.00 -7.23 20.16
CA ALA A 190 6.98 -7.85 19.27
C ALA A 190 6.88 -9.39 19.27
N GLY A 191 6.49 -10.00 20.39
CA GLY A 191 6.33 -11.46 20.50
C GLY A 191 5.06 -12.00 19.82
N LEU A 192 4.18 -11.13 19.34
CA LEU A 192 2.86 -11.51 18.80
C LEU A 192 2.81 -11.48 17.26
N ILE A 193 3.82 -10.96 16.58
CA ILE A 193 3.71 -10.58 15.17
C ILE A 193 4.88 -11.19 14.40
N HIS A 194 4.56 -12.09 13.47
CA HIS A 194 5.52 -13.04 12.91
C HIS A 194 5.59 -12.91 11.39
N PRO A 195 6.73 -12.52 10.80
CA PRO A 195 6.85 -12.43 9.35
C PRO A 195 6.94 -13.82 8.72
N PHE A 196 6.28 -14.01 7.58
CA PHE A 196 6.55 -15.11 6.66
C PHE A 196 6.90 -14.55 5.27
N THR A 197 7.50 -15.37 4.42
CA THR A 197 8.09 -14.93 3.16
C THR A 197 7.16 -15.23 1.99
N TYR A 198 6.89 -14.21 1.17
CA TYR A 198 6.13 -14.34 -0.08
C TYR A 198 6.74 -15.43 -0.99
N ASN A 199 5.89 -16.19 -1.68
CA ASN A 199 6.30 -17.34 -2.51
C ASN A 199 7.08 -18.46 -1.76
N GLN A 200 7.07 -18.48 -0.42
CA GLN A 200 7.70 -19.54 0.40
C GLN A 200 6.76 -20.05 1.51
N PRO A 201 5.72 -20.82 1.15
CA PRO A 201 4.66 -21.21 2.09
C PRO A 201 5.15 -22.06 3.27
N GLN A 202 6.30 -22.72 3.14
CA GLN A 202 6.93 -23.46 4.24
C GLN A 202 7.31 -22.54 5.41
N THR A 203 7.60 -21.26 5.16
CA THR A 203 7.89 -20.30 6.23
C THR A 203 6.66 -20.06 7.11
N LEU A 204 5.45 -20.08 6.54
CA LEU A 204 4.20 -19.99 7.28
C LEU A 204 3.89 -21.29 8.05
N GLU A 205 4.08 -22.46 7.43
CA GLU A 205 3.94 -23.77 8.11
C GLU A 205 4.85 -23.87 9.35
N ASN A 206 6.08 -23.36 9.25
CA ASN A 206 7.01 -23.30 10.38
C ASN A 206 6.47 -22.43 11.52
N LEU A 207 5.82 -21.30 11.23
CA LEU A 207 5.20 -20.45 12.25
C LEU A 207 4.05 -21.17 12.96
N PHE A 208 3.20 -21.89 12.23
CA PHE A 208 2.14 -22.69 12.85
C PHE A 208 2.69 -23.85 13.69
N SER A 209 3.86 -24.39 13.33
CA SER A 209 4.55 -25.39 14.15
C SER A 209 5.10 -24.78 15.45
N LEU A 210 5.72 -23.60 15.39
CA LEU A 210 6.30 -22.90 16.54
C LEU A 210 5.23 -22.32 17.49
N TYR A 211 4.12 -21.84 16.94
CA TYR A 211 3.04 -21.16 17.65
C TYR A 211 1.71 -21.91 17.51
N SER A 212 1.76 -23.24 17.63
CA SER A 212 0.61 -24.12 17.47
C SER A 212 -0.58 -23.67 18.33
N GLY A 213 -1.74 -23.49 17.69
CA GLY A 213 -2.98 -23.04 18.32
C GLY A 213 -3.00 -21.57 18.76
N LYS A 214 -1.94 -20.78 18.52
CA LYS A 214 -1.83 -19.39 19.00
C LYS A 214 -1.99 -18.32 17.91
N ILE A 215 -1.80 -18.67 16.64
CA ILE A 215 -1.99 -17.75 15.51
C ILE A 215 -3.49 -17.65 15.19
N GLY A 216 -4.03 -16.43 15.26
CA GLY A 216 -5.44 -16.11 14.97
C GLY A 216 -5.64 -15.47 13.61
N ALA A 217 -4.63 -14.78 13.08
CA ALA A 217 -4.71 -14.08 11.80
C ALA A 217 -3.47 -14.36 10.94
N VAL A 218 -3.70 -14.58 9.66
CA VAL A 218 -2.68 -14.56 8.61
C VAL A 218 -3.07 -13.42 7.65
N ILE A 219 -2.25 -12.38 7.56
CA ILE A 219 -2.48 -11.23 6.68
C ILE A 219 -1.39 -11.14 5.61
N MET A 220 -1.75 -10.82 4.38
CA MET A 220 -0.75 -10.56 3.33
C MET A 220 -1.25 -9.61 2.25
N GLU A 221 -0.32 -8.88 1.64
CA GLU A 221 -0.54 -8.17 0.37
C GLU A 221 0.04 -9.01 -0.78
N VAL A 222 -0.41 -8.74 -2.01
CA VAL A 222 0.20 -9.31 -3.22
C VAL A 222 1.13 -8.25 -3.84
N PRO A 223 2.46 -8.47 -3.85
CA PRO A 223 3.40 -7.55 -4.46
C PRO A 223 3.31 -7.62 -5.99
N ALA A 224 4.09 -6.79 -6.70
CA ALA A 224 4.22 -6.83 -8.16
C ALA A 224 4.92 -8.09 -8.72
N GLU A 225 5.19 -9.10 -7.88
CA GLU A 225 5.68 -10.42 -8.31
C GLU A 225 4.53 -11.41 -8.30
N ASP A 226 4.32 -12.07 -9.44
CA ASP A 226 3.25 -13.07 -9.58
C ASP A 226 3.40 -14.22 -8.56
N PRO A 227 2.28 -14.70 -7.99
CA PRO A 227 2.30 -15.85 -7.11
C PRO A 227 2.75 -17.10 -7.88
N LYS A 228 3.65 -17.88 -7.28
CA LYS A 228 4.18 -19.13 -7.86
C LYS A 228 3.51 -20.34 -7.21
N ASP A 229 3.43 -21.45 -7.93
CA ASP A 229 3.02 -22.75 -7.37
C ASP A 229 1.72 -22.69 -6.54
N ASN A 230 0.74 -21.91 -7.02
CA ASN A 230 -0.54 -21.67 -6.34
C ASN A 230 -0.39 -21.10 -4.91
N PHE A 231 0.60 -20.22 -4.71
CA PHE A 231 0.99 -19.70 -3.40
C PHE A 231 -0.16 -19.14 -2.57
N LEU A 232 -1.04 -18.32 -3.17
CA LEU A 232 -2.16 -17.70 -2.45
C LEU A 232 -3.12 -18.75 -1.89
N GLN A 233 -3.55 -19.71 -2.70
CA GLN A 233 -4.41 -20.79 -2.24
C GLN A 233 -3.73 -21.62 -1.14
N ARG A 234 -2.43 -21.88 -1.27
CA ARG A 234 -1.68 -22.62 -0.23
C ARG A 234 -1.66 -21.86 1.10
N VAL A 235 -1.50 -20.54 1.09
CA VAL A 235 -1.56 -19.72 2.31
C VAL A 235 -2.94 -19.79 2.95
N ILE A 236 -4.01 -19.69 2.14
CA ILE A 236 -5.41 -19.84 2.60
C ILE A 236 -5.61 -21.21 3.27
N ASP A 237 -5.21 -22.29 2.58
CA ASP A 237 -5.38 -23.65 3.06
C ASP A 237 -4.62 -23.89 4.39
N ILE A 238 -3.40 -23.36 4.50
CA ILE A 238 -2.60 -23.44 5.73
C ILE A 238 -3.31 -22.69 6.87
N ALA A 239 -3.72 -21.45 6.64
CA ALA A 239 -4.40 -20.64 7.66
C ALA A 239 -5.67 -21.35 8.19
N HIS A 240 -6.53 -21.80 7.28
CA HIS A 240 -7.80 -22.46 7.61
C HIS A 240 -7.59 -23.81 8.30
N ARG A 241 -6.62 -24.62 7.88
CA ARG A 241 -6.28 -25.91 8.52
C ARG A 241 -5.94 -25.73 10.00
N HIS A 242 -5.33 -24.61 10.37
CA HIS A 242 -4.97 -24.29 11.75
C HIS A 242 -6.03 -23.45 12.49
N GLY A 243 -7.16 -23.14 11.85
CA GLY A 243 -8.24 -22.34 12.44
C GLY A 243 -7.90 -20.87 12.63
N ALA A 244 -6.96 -20.34 11.84
CA ALA A 244 -6.71 -18.91 11.73
C ALA A 244 -7.55 -18.30 10.60
N LEU A 245 -7.87 -17.01 10.69
CA LEU A 245 -8.48 -16.29 9.57
C LEU A 245 -7.41 -15.83 8.59
N PHE A 246 -7.69 -15.97 7.30
CA PHE A 246 -6.92 -15.36 6.24
C PHE A 246 -7.46 -13.96 5.91
N ILE A 247 -6.56 -12.98 5.79
CA ILE A 247 -6.86 -11.59 5.44
C ILE A 247 -6.00 -11.23 4.24
N LEU A 248 -6.66 -10.97 3.10
CA LEU A 248 -5.98 -10.43 1.93
C LEU A 248 -6.04 -8.91 1.96
N ASP A 249 -4.89 -8.27 2.12
CA ASP A 249 -4.75 -6.82 2.04
C ASP A 249 -4.71 -6.38 0.58
N GLU A 250 -5.87 -5.98 0.09
CA GLU A 250 -6.08 -5.54 -1.28
C GLU A 250 -6.06 -4.01 -1.42
N THR A 251 -5.39 -3.28 -0.50
CA THR A 251 -5.30 -1.81 -0.56
C THR A 251 -4.77 -1.30 -1.90
N CYS A 252 -3.81 -2.02 -2.50
CA CYS A 252 -3.20 -1.66 -3.78
C CYS A 252 -3.80 -2.40 -4.99
N THR A 253 -4.19 -3.65 -4.80
CA THR A 253 -4.63 -4.57 -5.87
C THR A 253 -6.13 -4.49 -6.16
N GLY A 254 -6.94 -4.16 -5.16
CA GLY A 254 -8.39 -4.02 -5.26
C GLY A 254 -8.77 -2.98 -6.31
N PHE A 255 -9.73 -3.34 -7.17
CA PHE A 255 -10.19 -2.53 -8.31
C PHE A 255 -9.12 -2.18 -9.36
N ARG A 256 -7.88 -2.64 -9.19
CA ARG A 256 -6.75 -2.36 -10.11
C ARG A 256 -6.44 -3.54 -10.99
N TRP A 257 -6.25 -4.72 -10.40
CA TRP A 257 -5.90 -5.93 -11.14
C TRP A 257 -7.12 -6.50 -11.85
N SER A 258 -8.26 -6.45 -11.17
CA SER A 258 -9.58 -6.72 -11.72
C SER A 258 -10.60 -5.89 -10.94
N LEU A 259 -11.86 -5.91 -11.39
CA LEU A 259 -12.95 -5.23 -10.68
C LEU A 259 -13.12 -5.80 -9.25
N GLY A 260 -13.04 -7.12 -9.07
CA GLY A 260 -13.09 -7.80 -7.77
C GLY A 260 -11.74 -7.96 -7.05
N GLY A 261 -10.66 -7.36 -7.56
CA GLY A 261 -9.31 -7.44 -6.98
C GLY A 261 -8.50 -8.69 -7.38
N ALA A 262 -7.36 -8.87 -6.71
CA ALA A 262 -6.46 -10.01 -6.89
C ALA A 262 -7.11 -11.35 -6.51
N GLN A 263 -8.10 -11.36 -5.63
CA GLN A 263 -8.86 -12.58 -5.31
C GLN A 263 -9.72 -13.10 -6.48
N GLN A 264 -10.03 -12.26 -7.47
CA GLN A 264 -10.75 -12.65 -8.69
C GLN A 264 -9.81 -12.98 -9.87
N TYR A 265 -8.64 -12.34 -9.91
CA TYR A 265 -7.69 -12.39 -11.02
C TYR A 265 -6.94 -13.73 -11.09
#